data_AF-A0A1G5LDY8-F1
#
_entry.id   AF-A0A1G5LDY8-F1
#
_cell.length_a   1.000
_cell.length_b   1.000
_cell.length_c   1.000
_cell.angle_alpha   90.00
_cell.angle_beta   90.00
_cell.angle_gamma   90.00
#
_symmetry.space_group_name_H-M   'P 1'
#
loop_
_entity.id
_entity.type
_entity.pdbx_description
1 polymer ?
#
loop_
_entity_poly.entity_id
_entity_poly.type
_entity_poly.pdbx_seq_one_letter_code
_entity_poly.pdbx_strand_id
1 'polypeptide(L)'
;MSVVNQKKLLVMAIYAAEIMLRSGAETYRVEDTIIRICRSRNFPYVEAYVTLTGIFISVDTDGEDLNDMITYVKRVNKRVINLNKIAEVNDFSRKFVESNMAIDEAMAILKSIDGTPPYPIKIQALSGGIASGFFAL
;
A
#
# COMPACT_ATOMS: atom_id res chain seq x y z
N MET A 1 5.60 9.98 -19.57
CA MET A 1 6.39 9.81 -18.33
C MET A 1 7.66 9.05 -18.69
N SER A 2 8.84 9.34 -18.13
CA SER A 2 10.06 8.61 -18.47
C SER A 2 10.05 7.18 -17.88
N VAL A 3 10.74 6.24 -18.52
CA VAL A 3 10.89 4.84 -18.05
C VAL A 3 11.40 4.77 -16.60
N VAL A 4 12.26 5.71 -16.21
CA VAL A 4 12.78 5.83 -14.84
C VAL A 4 11.66 6.18 -13.84
N ASN A 5 10.75 7.08 -14.21
CA ASN A 5 9.62 7.46 -13.35
C ASN A 5 8.59 6.34 -13.20
N GLN A 6 8.39 5.51 -14.24
CA GLN A 6 7.53 4.33 -14.17
C GLN A 6 8.04 3.32 -13.14
N LYS A 7 9.35 2.98 -13.19
CA LYS A 7 9.96 2.07 -12.20
C LYS A 7 9.86 2.65 -10.78
N LYS A 8 10.13 3.94 -10.60
CA LYS A 8 10.00 4.60 -9.29
C LYS A 8 8.58 4.53 -8.74
N LEU A 9 7.56 4.77 -9.59
CA LEU A 9 6.16 4.68 -9.17
C LEU A 9 5.81 3.28 -8.70
N LEU A 10 6.23 2.26 -9.44
CA LEU A 10 5.92 0.88 -9.10
C LEU A 10 6.60 0.44 -7.81
N VAL A 11 7.86 0.83 -7.60
CA VAL A 11 8.55 0.61 -6.31
C VAL A 11 7.82 1.29 -5.17
N MET A 12 7.28 2.50 -5.39
CA MET A 12 6.46 3.21 -4.41
C MET A 12 5.16 2.48 -4.10
N ALA A 13 4.43 2.02 -5.13
CA ALA A 13 3.21 1.23 -4.96
C ALA A 13 3.46 -0.08 -4.21
N ILE A 14 4.52 -0.81 -4.55
CA ILE A 14 4.95 -2.04 -3.85
C ILE A 14 5.27 -1.73 -2.38
N TYR A 15 5.93 -0.61 -2.10
CA TYR A 15 6.28 -0.23 -0.73
C TYR A 15 5.04 0.12 0.10
N ALA A 16 4.08 0.86 -0.45
CA ALA A 16 2.79 1.11 0.19
C ALA A 16 2.05 -0.21 0.48
N ALA A 17 2.01 -1.11 -0.49
CA ALA A 17 1.41 -2.43 -0.34
C ALA A 17 2.10 -3.29 0.72
N GLU A 18 3.44 -3.26 0.76
CA GLU A 18 4.24 -3.94 1.78
C GLU A 18 3.88 -3.45 3.18
N ILE A 19 3.80 -2.13 3.39
CA ILE A 19 3.41 -1.54 4.68
C ILE A 19 2.01 -2.02 5.07
N MET A 20 1.04 -1.96 4.16
CA MET A 20 -0.33 -2.40 4.44
C MET A 20 -0.40 -3.87 4.80
N LEU A 21 0.21 -4.75 4.00
CA LEU A 21 0.17 -6.20 4.21
C LEU A 21 0.90 -6.60 5.50
N ARG A 22 2.08 -6.01 5.75
CA ARG A 22 2.84 -6.16 7.00
C ARG A 22 2.05 -5.67 8.20
N SER A 23 1.24 -4.64 8.04
CA SER A 23 0.43 -4.06 9.12
C SER A 23 -0.89 -4.82 9.37
N GLY A 24 -1.16 -5.88 8.61
CA GLY A 24 -2.35 -6.72 8.79
C GLY A 24 -3.55 -6.32 7.94
N ALA A 25 -3.38 -5.52 6.89
CA ALA A 25 -4.47 -5.19 5.98
C ALA A 25 -5.02 -6.42 5.25
N GLU A 26 -6.32 -6.38 4.95
CA GLU A 26 -6.99 -7.34 4.07
C GLU A 26 -6.43 -7.25 2.65
N THR A 27 -6.25 -8.40 1.99
CA THR A 27 -5.52 -8.49 0.72
C THR A 27 -6.17 -7.65 -0.39
N TYR A 28 -7.50 -7.66 -0.52
CA TYR A 28 -8.19 -6.87 -1.55
C TYR A 28 -8.01 -5.35 -1.36
N ARG A 29 -7.83 -4.86 -0.12
CA ARG A 29 -7.54 -3.43 0.14
C ARG A 29 -6.13 -3.05 -0.30
N VAL A 30 -5.20 -4.00 -0.21
CA VAL A 30 -3.83 -3.85 -0.71
C VAL A 30 -3.84 -3.81 -2.25
N GLU A 31 -4.58 -4.72 -2.89
CA GLU A 31 -4.78 -4.76 -4.35
C GLU A 31 -5.37 -3.45 -4.88
N ASP A 32 -6.48 -2.99 -4.31
CA ASP A 32 -7.12 -1.72 -4.67
C ASP A 32 -6.16 -0.53 -4.53
N THR A 33 -5.32 -0.51 -3.48
CA THR A 33 -4.32 0.54 -3.28
C THR A 33 -3.26 0.55 -4.38
N ILE A 34 -2.74 -0.61 -4.77
CA ILE A 34 -1.77 -0.75 -5.87
C ILE A 34 -2.39 -0.25 -7.17
N ILE A 35 -3.56 -0.78 -7.52
CA ILE A 35 -4.26 -0.47 -8.76
C ILE A 35 -4.54 1.03 -8.84
N ARG A 36 -5.02 1.64 -7.75
CA ARG A 36 -5.32 3.06 -7.69
C ARG A 36 -4.07 3.93 -7.88
N ILE A 37 -2.97 3.61 -7.18
CA ILE A 37 -1.71 4.37 -7.31
C ILE A 37 -1.18 4.29 -8.74
N CYS A 38 -1.10 3.09 -9.32
CA CYS A 38 -0.53 2.91 -10.66
C CYS A 38 -1.40 3.57 -11.75
N ARG A 39 -2.74 3.37 -11.70
CA ARG A 39 -3.66 3.98 -12.67
C ARG A 39 -3.64 5.52 -12.64
N SER A 40 -3.38 6.12 -11.48
CA SER A 40 -3.33 7.59 -11.36
C SER A 40 -2.23 8.27 -12.19
N ARG A 41 -1.21 7.52 -12.64
CA ARG A 41 -0.08 8.06 -13.42
C ARG A 41 0.09 7.36 -14.77
N ASN A 42 -1.02 7.00 -15.41
CA ASN A 42 -1.09 6.43 -16.77
C ASN A 42 -0.37 5.10 -16.95
N PHE A 43 -0.55 4.16 -16.01
CA PHE A 43 -0.36 2.75 -16.32
C PHE A 43 -1.70 2.18 -16.83
N PRO A 44 -1.87 1.96 -18.14
CA PRO A 44 -3.14 1.55 -18.73
C PRO A 44 -3.55 0.14 -18.27
N TYR A 45 -2.58 -0.74 -18.10
CA TYR A 45 -2.79 -2.10 -17.62
C TYR A 45 -2.00 -2.34 -16.34
N VAL A 46 -2.73 -2.65 -15.27
CA VAL A 46 -2.20 -2.95 -13.94
C VAL A 46 -3.04 -4.09 -13.39
N GLU A 47 -2.38 -5.22 -13.14
CA GLU A 47 -2.96 -6.36 -12.44
C GLU A 47 -2.21 -6.55 -11.12
N ALA A 48 -2.95 -6.68 -10.02
CA ALA A 48 -2.37 -6.87 -8.70
C ALA A 48 -3.05 -8.06 -8.03
N TYR A 49 -2.25 -9.02 -7.59
CA TYR A 49 -2.70 -10.18 -6.84
C TYR A 49 -1.91 -10.27 -5.53
N VAL A 50 -2.62 -10.30 -4.40
CA VAL A 50 -2.01 -10.26 -3.08
C VAL A 50 -2.46 -11.47 -2.25
N THR A 51 -1.48 -12.19 -1.72
CA THR A 51 -1.68 -13.22 -0.71
C THR A 51 -1.23 -12.70 0.65
N LEU A 52 -1.44 -13.47 1.72
CA LEU A 52 -1.00 -13.07 3.06
C LEU A 52 0.52 -12.86 3.18
N THR A 53 1.32 -13.43 2.27
CA THR A 53 2.79 -13.42 2.34
C THR A 53 3.46 -12.98 1.04
N GLY A 54 2.68 -12.61 0.03
CA GLY A 54 3.19 -12.30 -1.30
C GLY A 54 2.37 -11.21 -1.97
N ILE A 55 3.07 -10.31 -2.65
CA ILE A 55 2.50 -9.26 -3.50
C ILE A 55 3.01 -9.54 -4.92
N PHE A 56 2.10 -9.70 -5.86
CA PHE A 56 2.36 -9.93 -7.26
C PHE A 56 1.74 -8.77 -8.04
N ILE A 57 2.54 -8.06 -8.81
CA ILE A 57 2.06 -6.92 -9.60
C ILE A 57 2.60 -7.06 -11.00
N SER A 58 1.71 -6.97 -11.97
CA SER A 58 2.06 -6.91 -13.38
C SER A 58 1.60 -5.58 -13.94
N VAL A 59 2.51 -4.88 -14.62
CA VAL A 59 2.19 -3.62 -15.29
C VAL A 59 2.58 -3.70 -16.76
N ASP A 60 1.76 -3.08 -17.61
CA ASP A 60 2.11 -2.80 -19.00
C ASP A 60 2.25 -1.29 -19.21
N THR A 61 3.27 -0.90 -19.96
CA THR A 61 3.57 0.48 -20.30
C THR A 61 3.14 0.89 -21.70
N ASP A 62 2.83 -0.05 -22.61
CA ASP A 62 2.64 0.23 -24.05
C ASP A 62 1.30 -0.22 -24.67
N GLY A 63 0.28 -0.47 -23.85
CA GLY A 63 -1.10 -0.68 -24.35
C GLY A 63 -1.36 -2.12 -24.81
N GLU A 64 -2.03 -2.31 -25.96
CA GLU A 64 -2.50 -3.63 -26.41
C GLU A 64 -1.39 -4.59 -26.85
N ASP A 65 -0.21 -4.06 -27.21
CA ASP A 65 0.96 -4.86 -27.53
C ASP A 65 1.73 -5.16 -26.24
N LEU A 66 1.55 -6.37 -25.68
CA LEU A 66 2.17 -6.91 -24.45
C LEU A 66 3.71 -7.02 -24.47
N ASN A 67 4.40 -6.23 -25.29
CA ASN A 67 5.84 -6.32 -25.53
C ASN A 67 6.71 -5.90 -24.32
N ASP A 68 6.18 -5.06 -23.43
CA ASP A 68 6.92 -4.51 -22.27
C ASP A 68 6.24 -4.79 -20.92
N MET A 69 5.59 -5.95 -20.79
CA MET A 69 4.99 -6.38 -19.52
C MET A 69 6.07 -6.66 -18.46
N ILE A 70 5.98 -6.00 -17.31
CA ILE A 70 6.90 -6.23 -16.18
C ILE A 70 6.13 -6.75 -14.97
N THR A 71 6.55 -7.92 -14.50
CA THR A 71 6.01 -8.56 -13.30
C THR A 71 6.97 -8.45 -12.14
N TYR A 72 6.47 -7.96 -11.00
CA TYR A 72 7.19 -7.88 -9.74
C TYR A 72 6.58 -8.83 -8.72
N VAL A 73 7.46 -9.52 -7.99
CA VAL A 73 7.08 -10.40 -6.89
C VAL A 73 7.80 -9.94 -5.64
N LYS A 74 7.03 -9.63 -4.60
CA LYS A 74 7.54 -9.22 -3.30
C LYS A 74 7.01 -10.13 -2.22
N ARG A 75 7.91 -10.79 -1.50
CA ARG A 75 7.57 -11.59 -0.31
C ARG A 75 7.50 -10.72 0.93
N VAL A 76 6.50 -10.97 1.79
CA VAL A 76 6.32 -10.33 3.10
C VAL A 76 6.41 -11.40 4.19
N ASN A 77 7.49 -11.38 4.97
CA ASN A 77 7.83 -12.44 5.93
C ASN A 77 7.33 -12.18 7.36
N LYS A 78 7.06 -10.92 7.72
CA LYS A 78 6.66 -10.53 9.07
C LYS A 78 5.39 -9.72 8.98
N ARG A 79 4.43 -10.00 9.85
CA ARG A 79 3.17 -9.26 9.97
C ARG A 79 2.91 -8.95 11.43
N VAL A 80 2.54 -7.71 11.71
CA VAL A 80 2.13 -7.21 13.02
C VAL A 80 0.92 -6.33 12.78
N ILE A 81 -0.12 -6.49 13.58
CA ILE A 81 -1.34 -5.68 13.43
C ILE A 81 -1.02 -4.23 13.83
N ASN A 82 -1.19 -3.31 12.88
CA ASN A 82 -1.09 -1.87 13.13
C ASN A 82 -2.11 -1.14 12.26
N LEU A 83 -3.31 -0.93 12.81
CA LEU A 83 -4.41 -0.28 12.10
C LEU A 83 -4.13 1.19 11.78
N ASN A 84 -3.26 1.86 12.56
CA ASN A 84 -2.86 3.24 12.30
C ASN A 84 -2.12 3.36 10.96
N LYS A 85 -1.12 2.50 10.73
CA LYS A 85 -0.38 2.47 9.47
C LYS A 85 -1.28 2.16 8.27
N ILE A 86 -2.25 1.26 8.45
CA ILE A 86 -3.22 0.94 7.38
C ILE A 86 -4.05 2.18 7.03
N ALA A 87 -4.53 2.91 8.04
CA ALA A 87 -5.29 4.14 7.84
C ALA A 87 -4.44 5.22 7.15
N GLU A 88 -3.22 5.46 7.64
CA GLU A 88 -2.28 6.43 7.09
C GLU A 88 -1.91 6.15 5.63
N VAL A 89 -1.65 4.88 5.27
CA VAL A 89 -1.35 4.53 3.86
C VAL A 89 -2.57 4.68 2.96
N ASN A 90 -3.77 4.36 3.45
CA ASN A 90 -5.01 4.55 2.68
C ASN A 90 -5.32 6.04 2.45
N ASP A 91 -5.09 6.89 3.46
CA ASP A 91 -5.25 8.34 3.31
C ASP A 91 -4.17 8.92 2.37
N PHE A 92 -2.94 8.44 2.49
CA PHE A 92 -1.87 8.75 1.56
C PHE A 92 -2.24 8.37 0.12
N SER A 93 -2.76 7.16 -0.11
CA SER A 93 -3.06 6.69 -1.47
C SER A 93 -4.13 7.55 -2.14
N ARG A 94 -5.15 7.98 -1.40
CA ARG A 94 -6.17 8.92 -1.88
C ARG A 94 -5.57 10.27 -2.23
N LYS A 95 -4.80 10.87 -1.32
CA LYS A 95 -4.13 12.17 -1.55
C LYS A 95 -3.15 12.12 -2.73
N PHE A 96 -2.39 11.05 -2.87
CA PHE A 96 -1.44 10.88 -3.98
C PHE A 96 -2.12 10.85 -5.34
N VAL A 97 -3.32 10.26 -5.42
CA VAL A 97 -4.11 10.14 -6.65
C VAL A 97 -4.79 11.46 -7.00
N GLU A 98 -5.26 12.20 -6.01
CA GLU A 98 -5.94 13.49 -6.20
C GLU A 98 -4.97 14.67 -6.44
N SER A 99 -3.67 14.48 -6.14
CA SER A 99 -2.67 15.54 -6.23
C SER A 99 -1.57 15.25 -7.25
N ASN A 100 -0.87 16.30 -7.67
CA ASN A 100 0.35 16.19 -8.49
C ASN A 100 1.62 15.96 -7.66
N MET A 101 1.51 15.27 -6.51
CA MET A 101 2.63 14.98 -5.62
C MET A 101 3.78 14.29 -6.37
N ALA A 102 5.02 14.70 -6.08
CA ALA A 102 6.20 14.11 -6.69
C ALA A 102 6.44 12.69 -6.13
N ILE A 103 6.92 11.75 -6.95
CA ILE A 103 7.12 10.36 -6.52
C ILE A 103 8.16 10.26 -5.38
N ASP A 104 9.20 11.10 -5.43
CA ASP A 104 10.25 11.11 -4.40
C ASP A 104 9.71 11.65 -3.06
N GLU A 105 8.82 12.65 -3.10
CA GLU A 105 8.10 13.17 -1.92
C GLU A 105 7.14 12.11 -1.35
N ALA A 106 6.37 11.47 -2.23
CA ALA A 106 5.44 10.42 -1.86
C ALA A 106 6.13 9.23 -1.17
N MET A 107 7.30 8.84 -1.67
CA MET A 107 8.16 7.82 -1.05
C MET A 107 8.65 8.24 0.34
N ALA A 108 9.00 9.53 0.54
CA ALA A 108 9.41 10.03 1.85
C ALA A 108 8.27 9.96 2.87
N ILE A 109 7.05 10.29 2.46
CA ILE A 109 5.84 10.18 3.30
C ILE A 109 5.60 8.71 3.71
N LEU A 110 5.67 7.78 2.77
CA LEU A 110 5.50 6.35 3.08
C LEU A 110 6.56 5.84 4.06
N LYS A 111 7.82 6.27 3.92
CA LYS A 111 8.88 5.92 4.88
C LYS A 111 8.61 6.49 6.27
N SER A 112 8.06 7.71 6.34
CA SER A 112 7.63 8.30 7.62
C SER A 112 6.52 7.47 8.26
N ILE A 113 5.50 7.08 7.50
CA ILE A 113 4.40 6.21 7.97
C ILE A 113 4.93 4.86 8.45
N ASP A 114 5.89 4.28 7.72
CA ASP A 114 6.51 3.02 8.14
C ASP A 114 7.36 3.16 9.41
N GLY A 115 7.90 4.35 9.68
CA GLY A 115 8.59 4.68 10.92
C GLY A 115 7.67 4.84 12.14
N THR A 116 6.35 5.02 11.94
CA THR A 116 5.41 5.27 13.04
C THR A 116 5.36 4.10 14.03
N PRO A 117 5.66 4.32 15.33
CA PRO A 117 5.57 3.26 16.33
C PRO A 117 4.11 2.88 16.60
N PRO A 118 3.84 1.65 17.04
CA PRO A 118 2.50 1.27 17.48
C PRO A 118 2.10 2.05 18.75
N TYR A 119 0.80 2.21 18.97
CA TYR A 119 0.29 2.80 20.21
C TYR A 119 0.78 2.02 21.44
N PRO A 120 1.04 2.69 22.58
CA PRO A 120 1.42 2.02 23.82
C PRO A 120 0.38 0.95 24.23
N ILE A 121 0.86 -0.19 24.74
CA ILE A 121 0.01 -1.32 25.13
C ILE A 121 -1.10 -0.95 26.12
N LYS A 122 -0.84 0.02 27.01
CA LYS A 122 -1.83 0.52 27.98
C LYS A 122 -3.04 1.15 27.29
N ILE A 123 -2.81 1.91 26.22
CA ILE A 123 -3.87 2.54 25.43
C ILE A 123 -4.64 1.46 24.66
N GLN A 124 -3.93 0.52 24.04
CA GLN A 124 -4.58 -0.59 23.33
C GLN A 124 -5.46 -1.42 24.27
N ALA A 125 -4.96 -1.75 25.47
CA ALA A 125 -5.71 -2.53 26.46
C ALA A 125 -6.94 -1.77 26.99
N LEU A 126 -6.79 -0.47 27.27
CA LEU A 126 -7.92 0.36 27.72
C LEU A 126 -8.98 0.49 26.63
N SER A 127 -8.60 0.85 25.40
CA SER A 127 -9.52 0.98 24.28
C SER A 127 -10.18 -0.35 23.92
N GLY A 128 -9.42 -1.46 23.97
CA GLY A 128 -9.93 -2.80 23.77
C GLY A 128 -10.97 -3.19 24.83
N GLY A 129 -10.69 -2.91 26.11
CA GLY A 129 -11.63 -3.16 27.20
C GLY A 129 -12.93 -2.36 27.07
N ILE A 130 -12.84 -1.08 26.72
CA ILE A 130 -14.02 -0.24 26.46
C ILE A 130 -14.83 -0.80 25.29
N ALA A 131 -14.19 -1.08 24.15
CA ALA A 131 -14.86 -1.62 22.97
C ALA A 131 -15.53 -2.98 23.25
N SER A 132 -14.88 -3.87 23.99
CA SER A 132 -15.45 -5.15 24.42
C SER A 132 -16.66 -4.99 25.35
N GLY A 133 -16.66 -3.99 26.24
CA GLY A 133 -17.79 -3.70 27.13
C GLY A 133 -19.09 -3.37 26.38
N PHE A 134 -19.00 -2.74 25.21
CA PHE A 134 -20.17 -2.44 24.37
C PHE A 134 -20.80 -3.68 23.70
N PHE A 135 -20.08 -4.80 23.60
CA PHE A 135 -20.68 -6.06 23.13
C PHE A 135 -21.51 -6.79 24.19
N ALA A 136 -21.44 -6.34 25.45
CA ALA A 136 -22.20 -6.92 26.57
C ALA A 136 -23.50 -6.16 26.88
N LEU A 137 -23.79 -5.08 26.13
CA LEU A 137 -25.02 -4.29 26.23
C LEU A 137 -26.03 -4.72 25.15
#